data_AF-A0A2U3EF75-F1
#
_entry.id   AF-A0A2U3EF75-F1
#
_cell.length_a   1.000
_cell.length_b   1.000
_cell.length_c   1.000
_cell.angle_alpha   90.00
_cell.angle_beta   90.00
_cell.angle_gamma   90.00
#
_symmetry.space_group_name_H-M   'P 1'
#
loop_
_entity.id
_entity.type
_entity.pdbx_description
1 polymer ?
#
loop_
_entity_poly.entity_id
_entity_poly.type
_entity_poly.pdbx_seq_one_letter_code
_entity_poly.pdbx_strand_id
1 'polypeptide(L)'
;MTFEDPLRCTDAPKSTPSDAGIAGTGILLSFMATAGLAIILSATVIVGEMRGKPSTIRRKLLSGYSDSQILQGIGIQSVGLAKMNSLVPYHFFLIWMLSLLSMATHNATLLALVRDYRRDWVIRWLRQFLMFVNLALSSVSGAFVLQAVSKGMERSTLPIACVWQVAGDGAAPNASLSYVGTIVVIAGNCIIFGLATWYLHSRAPRFFKGVQLVGLLLMAAIAVGAAIRIGLLSQAFGRPSVTLSDQGEKVWSFGQLLSMLLLVYPLVNVVEIYRGEMSVAGSSDEAKKLRVYDGELQSDPHTHNSFQPNPLFGSQTNLFGKGDGQAHRQQRAENMHQRRILFPLAALAAMAFVIALVHQTLDSNTAQMFRSKLSSPSSVTLGERGDTLLIAHSGLRNQPWTGKAQEPPSFEQVALKYGTDKVTGHSYQYMYNKYLAPMRNSPLKMLEIGLGCNMAYGPGASYYTWLEYLPNVELYYIESDAACAAKYERETANAHVYTGDQADVAFLERFALETAQGGQFDVIVDDGGHTMEQQLTSLTHLWPTVKPGGIYVIEDLQTSYWEGYGGDPMTTRRAKHTTVKQLFRVVDDIMTGRNSLTMSRDVLSVDCMAEICTLQKSQVSQ
;
A
#
# COMPACT_ATOMS: atom_id res chain seq x y z
N MET A 1 4.70 29.44 11.77
CA MET A 1 4.94 30.37 10.65
C MET A 1 3.57 30.83 10.19
N THR A 2 3.34 32.12 10.27
CA THR A 2 2.05 32.81 10.13
C THR A 2 1.41 32.57 8.76
N PHE A 3 0.07 32.45 8.77
CA PHE A 3 -0.78 32.47 7.58
C PHE A 3 -0.60 33.81 6.84
N GLU A 4 -0.37 33.70 5.53
CA GLU A 4 -0.67 34.66 4.44
C GLU A 4 -0.17 36.11 4.59
N ASP A 5 1.07 36.36 4.15
CA ASP A 5 1.37 37.62 3.47
C ASP A 5 0.80 37.55 2.04
N PRO A 6 0.05 38.55 1.56
CA PRO A 6 -0.45 38.57 0.19
C PRO A 6 0.72 38.58 -0.79
N LEU A 7 0.72 37.64 -1.74
CA LEU A 7 1.75 37.50 -2.77
C LEU A 7 1.84 38.82 -3.58
N ARG A 8 2.90 39.61 -3.37
CA ARG A 8 3.12 40.89 -4.08
C ARG A 8 3.93 40.65 -5.35
N CYS A 9 3.26 40.59 -6.50
CA CYS A 9 3.86 40.33 -7.81
C CYS A 9 4.23 41.60 -8.61
N THR A 10 4.37 42.76 -7.95
CA THR A 10 4.59 44.07 -8.61
C THR A 10 6.06 44.44 -8.75
N ASP A 11 6.90 44.13 -7.77
CA ASP A 11 8.33 44.52 -7.78
C ASP A 11 9.22 43.29 -7.61
N ALA A 12 10.05 43.01 -8.61
CA ALA A 12 11.00 41.90 -8.56
C ALA A 12 12.21 42.26 -7.66
N PRO A 13 12.54 41.46 -6.62
CA PRO A 13 13.70 41.72 -5.77
C PRO A 13 15.00 41.60 -6.57
N LYS A 14 16.05 42.37 -6.24
CA LYS A 14 17.31 42.38 -7.01
C LYS A 14 18.04 41.01 -7.00
N SER A 15 17.80 40.19 -5.99
CA SER A 15 18.31 38.83 -5.87
C SER A 15 17.34 37.97 -5.07
N THR A 16 17.44 36.64 -5.22
CA THR A 16 16.64 35.65 -4.49
C THR A 16 17.56 34.68 -3.74
N PRO A 17 17.15 34.15 -2.56
CA PRO A 17 17.91 33.12 -1.88
C PRO A 17 17.97 31.81 -2.69
N SER A 18 19.05 31.07 -2.51
CA SER A 18 19.25 29.74 -3.05
C SER A 18 18.45 28.67 -2.28
N ASP A 19 18.00 27.60 -2.94
CA ASP A 19 17.34 26.45 -2.30
C ASP A 19 18.16 25.17 -2.50
N ALA A 20 19.04 24.91 -1.52
CA ALA A 20 19.91 23.73 -1.49
C ALA A 20 19.14 22.40 -1.40
N GLY A 21 17.86 22.41 -0.99
CA GLY A 21 16.99 21.23 -0.93
C GLY A 21 16.35 20.87 -2.27
N ILE A 22 16.53 21.70 -3.30
CA ILE A 22 15.99 21.48 -4.65
C ILE A 22 17.08 21.50 -5.70
N ALA A 23 17.90 22.55 -5.71
CA ALA A 23 18.92 22.80 -6.72
C ALA A 23 20.34 22.50 -6.22
N GLY A 24 20.46 21.94 -5.03
CA GLY A 24 21.76 21.73 -4.42
C GLY A 24 22.53 20.53 -4.97
N THR A 25 23.86 20.62 -4.86
CA THR A 25 24.83 19.76 -5.54
C THR A 25 24.55 18.26 -5.37
N GLY A 26 24.33 17.79 -4.13
CA GLY A 26 24.11 16.36 -3.89
C GLY A 26 22.80 15.81 -4.46
N ILE A 27 21.73 16.61 -4.54
CA ILE A 27 20.45 16.18 -5.15
C ILE A 27 20.59 16.07 -6.66
N LEU A 28 21.19 17.09 -7.28
CA LEU A 28 21.42 17.07 -8.73
C LEU A 28 22.35 15.89 -9.11
N LEU A 29 23.42 15.68 -8.35
CA LEU A 29 24.36 14.58 -8.57
C LEU A 29 23.68 13.21 -8.39
N SER A 30 22.87 13.02 -7.35
CA SER A 30 22.21 11.73 -7.09
C SER A 30 21.24 11.36 -8.21
N PHE A 31 20.45 12.31 -8.72
CA PHE A 31 19.54 12.09 -9.84
C PHE A 31 20.29 11.78 -11.14
N MET A 32 21.34 12.54 -11.46
CA MET A 32 22.15 12.31 -12.67
C MET A 32 22.88 10.97 -12.61
N ALA A 33 23.47 10.64 -11.46
CA ALA A 33 24.16 9.37 -11.25
C ALA A 33 23.20 8.18 -11.31
N THR A 34 22.03 8.27 -10.68
CA THR A 34 21.01 7.21 -10.72
C THR A 34 20.49 6.99 -12.13
N ALA A 35 20.19 8.06 -12.88
CA ALA A 35 19.76 7.95 -14.27
C ALA A 35 20.85 7.33 -15.16
N GLY A 36 22.11 7.76 -15.01
CA GLY A 36 23.25 7.20 -15.75
C GLY A 36 23.45 5.72 -15.47
N LEU A 37 23.46 5.33 -14.19
CA LEU A 37 23.59 3.93 -13.77
C LEU A 37 22.42 3.07 -14.28
N ALA A 38 21.19 3.56 -14.18
CA ALA A 38 20.02 2.83 -14.65
C ALA A 38 20.02 2.63 -16.18
N ILE A 39 20.45 3.63 -16.95
CA ILE A 39 20.59 3.52 -18.42
C ILE A 39 21.70 2.51 -18.78
N ILE A 40 22.85 2.57 -18.12
CA ILE A 40 23.95 1.62 -18.32
C ILE A 40 23.50 0.21 -17.96
N LEU A 41 22.85 0.02 -16.82
CA LEU A 41 22.32 -1.27 -16.39
C LEU A 41 21.27 -1.79 -17.38
N SER A 42 20.34 -0.95 -17.83
CA SER A 42 19.36 -1.28 -18.87
C SER A 42 20.03 -1.76 -20.16
N ALA A 43 21.07 -1.05 -20.62
CA ALA A 43 21.86 -1.45 -21.79
C ALA A 43 22.50 -2.82 -21.59
N THR A 44 23.15 -3.04 -20.45
CA THR A 44 23.85 -4.30 -20.18
C THR A 44 22.90 -5.49 -20.00
N VAL A 45 21.69 -5.27 -19.47
CA VAL A 45 20.62 -6.27 -19.38
C VAL A 45 20.12 -6.63 -20.77
N ILE A 46 19.75 -5.64 -21.59
CA ILE A 46 19.25 -5.86 -22.96
C ILE A 46 20.30 -6.59 -23.81
N VAL A 47 21.57 -6.14 -23.80
CA VAL A 47 22.67 -6.80 -24.53
C VAL A 47 22.94 -8.21 -23.97
N GLY A 48 22.87 -8.39 -22.65
CA GLY A 48 23.02 -9.70 -22.01
C GLY A 48 21.94 -10.69 -22.46
N GLU A 49 20.69 -10.26 -22.54
CA GLU A 49 19.60 -11.07 -23.07
C GLU A 49 19.77 -11.39 -24.56
N MET A 50 20.22 -10.42 -25.36
CA MET A 50 20.51 -10.66 -26.78
C MET A 50 21.62 -11.70 -26.98
N ARG A 51 22.59 -11.76 -26.05
CA ARG A 51 23.70 -12.72 -26.03
C ARG A 51 23.38 -14.03 -25.29
N GLY A 52 22.16 -14.22 -24.80
CA GLY A 52 21.77 -15.44 -24.08
C GLY A 52 22.41 -15.60 -22.69
N LYS A 53 22.89 -14.52 -22.07
CA LYS A 53 23.51 -14.50 -20.73
C LYS A 53 22.69 -13.62 -19.77
N PRO A 54 21.51 -14.08 -19.31
CA PRO A 54 20.69 -13.33 -18.36
C PRO A 54 21.43 -13.19 -17.02
N SER A 55 21.31 -12.03 -16.37
CA SER A 55 21.89 -11.79 -15.04
C SER A 55 20.80 -11.33 -14.09
N THR A 56 20.58 -12.06 -13.01
CA THR A 56 19.59 -11.75 -11.96
C THR A 56 20.01 -10.53 -11.15
N ILE A 57 21.31 -10.40 -10.85
CA ILE A 57 21.87 -9.28 -10.08
C ILE A 57 21.63 -7.94 -10.79
N ARG A 58 21.96 -7.85 -12.08
CA ARG A 58 21.79 -6.59 -12.86
C ARG A 58 20.33 -6.16 -12.95
N ARG A 59 19.38 -7.10 -13.05
CA ARG A 59 17.94 -6.81 -13.07
C ARG A 59 17.45 -6.27 -11.73
N LYS A 60 17.86 -6.89 -10.63
CA LYS A 60 17.50 -6.43 -9.28
C LYS A 60 18.07 -5.05 -8.96
N LEU A 61 19.34 -4.81 -9.31
CA LEU A 61 19.96 -3.48 -9.21
C LEU A 61 19.17 -2.44 -10.00
N LEU A 62 18.85 -2.75 -11.26
CA LEU A 62 18.11 -1.85 -12.12
C LEU A 62 16.73 -1.53 -11.56
N SER A 63 16.00 -2.54 -11.03
CA SER A 63 14.72 -2.30 -10.36
C SER A 63 14.89 -1.40 -9.14
N GLY A 64 15.90 -1.64 -8.29
CA GLY A 64 16.13 -0.85 -7.08
C GLY A 64 16.46 0.62 -7.37
N TYR A 65 17.33 0.90 -8.34
CA TYR A 65 17.64 2.28 -8.77
C TYR A 65 16.44 2.98 -9.39
N SER A 66 15.63 2.25 -10.17
CA SER A 66 14.38 2.78 -10.69
C SER A 66 13.47 3.17 -9.53
N ASP A 67 13.23 2.27 -8.56
CA ASP A 67 12.29 2.49 -7.45
C ASP A 67 12.66 3.67 -6.56
N SER A 68 13.95 3.83 -6.23
CA SER A 68 14.40 5.00 -5.48
C SER A 68 14.16 6.30 -6.26
N GLN A 69 14.44 6.30 -7.57
CA GLN A 69 14.31 7.47 -8.44
C GLN A 69 12.85 7.91 -8.66
N ILE A 70 11.86 7.00 -8.68
CA ILE A 70 10.45 7.39 -8.82
C ILE A 70 9.96 8.15 -7.60
N LEU A 71 10.30 7.65 -6.41
CA LEU A 71 9.85 8.22 -5.16
C LEU A 71 10.51 9.58 -4.91
N GLN A 72 11.83 9.66 -5.13
CA GLN A 72 12.55 10.94 -5.06
C GLN A 72 12.01 11.94 -6.09
N GLY A 73 11.73 11.49 -7.33
CA GLY A 73 11.18 12.33 -8.40
C GLY A 73 9.78 12.89 -8.10
N ILE A 74 8.89 12.06 -7.56
CA ILE A 74 7.55 12.50 -7.11
C ILE A 74 7.68 13.45 -5.92
N GLY A 75 8.55 13.12 -4.96
CA GLY A 75 8.80 13.94 -3.77
C GLY A 75 9.28 15.35 -4.13
N ILE A 76 10.30 15.47 -4.99
CA ILE A 76 10.87 16.77 -5.34
C ILE A 76 9.89 17.66 -6.13
N GLN A 77 9.09 17.06 -7.02
CA GLN A 77 8.03 17.78 -7.73
C GLN A 77 6.93 18.26 -6.79
N SER A 78 6.56 17.42 -5.81
CA SER A 78 5.56 17.79 -4.80
C SER A 78 6.05 18.93 -3.91
N VAL A 79 7.32 18.90 -3.48
CA VAL A 79 7.95 20.00 -2.73
C VAL A 79 8.02 21.28 -3.57
N GLY A 80 8.35 21.16 -4.86
CA GLY A 80 8.34 22.27 -5.80
C GLY A 80 6.98 22.98 -5.84
N LEU A 81 5.91 22.21 -6.07
CA LEU A 81 4.54 22.72 -6.08
C LEU A 81 4.14 23.33 -4.72
N ALA A 82 4.47 22.68 -3.60
CA ALA A 82 4.17 23.21 -2.27
C ALA A 82 4.87 24.57 -2.00
N LYS A 83 6.07 24.77 -2.56
CA LYS A 83 6.86 26.01 -2.43
C LYS A 83 6.69 26.97 -3.64
N MET A 84 5.61 26.85 -4.43
CA MET A 84 5.42 27.69 -5.63
C MET A 84 5.38 29.22 -5.35
N ASN A 85 5.03 29.60 -4.13
CA ASN A 85 4.97 31.00 -3.69
C ASN A 85 6.33 31.59 -3.29
N SER A 86 7.36 30.75 -3.12
CA SER A 86 8.71 31.18 -2.74
C SER A 86 9.77 30.87 -3.79
N LEU A 87 9.54 29.85 -4.63
CA LEU A 87 10.51 29.43 -5.64
C LEU A 87 10.39 30.25 -6.92
N VAL A 88 11.53 30.65 -7.44
CA VAL A 88 11.66 31.33 -8.73
C VAL A 88 11.60 30.34 -9.91
N PRO A 89 11.29 30.81 -11.15
CA PRO A 89 11.23 29.97 -12.36
C PRO A 89 12.45 29.10 -12.59
N TYR A 90 13.63 29.57 -12.19
CA TYR A 90 14.88 28.81 -12.22
C TYR A 90 14.83 27.47 -11.46
N HIS A 91 14.38 27.48 -10.19
CA HIS A 91 14.29 26.27 -9.38
C HIS A 91 13.24 25.30 -9.95
N PHE A 92 12.10 25.85 -10.40
CA PHE A 92 11.04 25.07 -11.05
C PHE A 92 11.51 24.43 -12.36
N PHE A 93 12.33 25.13 -13.13
CA PHE A 93 12.95 24.60 -14.33
C PHE A 93 13.88 23.41 -14.02
N LEU A 94 14.68 23.49 -12.94
CA LEU A 94 15.51 22.37 -12.50
C LEU A 94 14.66 21.18 -12.04
N ILE A 95 13.59 21.40 -11.26
CA ILE A 95 12.64 20.35 -10.85
C ILE A 95 12.05 19.65 -12.08
N TRP A 96 11.67 20.40 -13.11
CA TRP A 96 11.16 19.84 -14.35
C TRP A 96 12.24 19.01 -15.09
N MET A 97 13.49 19.47 -15.14
CA MET A 97 14.58 18.66 -15.73
C MET A 97 14.87 17.37 -14.93
N LEU A 98 14.79 17.42 -13.60
CA LEU A 98 14.94 16.23 -12.75
C LEU A 98 13.80 15.22 -12.97
N SER A 99 12.58 15.69 -13.23
CA SER A 99 11.47 14.81 -13.56
C SER A 99 11.63 14.14 -14.93
N LEU A 100 12.23 14.82 -15.92
CA LEU A 100 12.62 14.23 -17.20
C LEU A 100 13.67 13.12 -17.04
N LEU A 101 14.68 13.32 -16.18
CA LEU A 101 15.65 12.27 -15.84
C LEU A 101 14.98 11.05 -15.19
N SER A 102 14.02 11.29 -14.28
CA SER A 102 13.24 10.22 -13.67
C SER A 102 12.41 9.48 -14.72
N MET A 103 11.70 10.18 -15.62
CA MET A 103 10.92 9.56 -16.70
C MET A 103 11.80 8.71 -17.63
N ALA A 104 12.95 9.21 -18.05
CA ALA A 104 13.89 8.47 -18.90
C ALA A 104 14.38 7.18 -18.22
N THR A 105 14.68 7.27 -16.92
CA THR A 105 15.09 6.12 -16.09
C THR A 105 14.01 5.05 -16.05
N HIS A 106 12.76 5.43 -15.77
CA HIS A 106 11.65 4.49 -15.65
C HIS A 106 11.25 3.83 -16.96
N ASN A 107 11.23 4.61 -18.04
CA ASN A 107 10.95 4.08 -19.37
C ASN A 107 12.07 3.12 -19.83
N ALA A 108 13.34 3.43 -19.56
CA ALA A 108 14.46 2.54 -19.86
C ALA A 108 14.37 1.23 -19.05
N THR A 109 14.08 1.31 -17.75
CA THR A 109 13.88 0.13 -16.89
C THR A 109 12.71 -0.73 -17.36
N LEU A 110 11.57 -0.13 -17.73
CA LEU A 110 10.41 -0.84 -18.26
C LEU A 110 10.75 -1.60 -19.54
N LEU A 111 11.51 -0.98 -20.45
CA LEU A 111 11.98 -1.63 -21.67
C LEU A 111 12.91 -2.82 -21.39
N ALA A 112 13.82 -2.68 -20.41
CA ALA A 112 14.80 -3.72 -20.06
C ALA A 112 14.19 -4.88 -19.25
N LEU A 113 13.22 -4.60 -18.37
CA LEU A 113 12.61 -5.56 -17.44
C LEU A 113 11.17 -5.95 -17.83
N VAL A 114 10.79 -5.74 -19.10
CA VAL A 114 9.42 -5.99 -19.59
C VAL A 114 8.89 -7.40 -19.26
N ARG A 115 9.77 -8.41 -19.27
CA ARG A 115 9.40 -9.81 -18.97
C ARG A 115 9.10 -10.02 -17.50
N ASP A 116 9.88 -9.39 -16.63
CA ASP A 116 9.75 -9.50 -15.17
C ASP A 116 8.43 -8.83 -14.74
N TYR A 117 8.13 -7.65 -15.28
CA TYR A 117 6.85 -6.96 -15.00
C TYR A 117 5.63 -7.66 -15.62
N ARG A 118 5.78 -8.49 -16.64
CA ARG A 118 4.66 -9.29 -17.17
C ARG A 118 4.29 -10.45 -16.26
N ARG A 119 5.23 -10.96 -15.45
CA ARG A 119 5.00 -12.08 -14.54
C ARG A 119 4.13 -11.67 -13.36
N ASP A 120 4.42 -10.51 -12.78
CA ASP A 120 3.81 -10.04 -11.54
C ASP A 120 2.87 -8.85 -11.80
N TRP A 121 1.58 -9.13 -11.99
CA TRP A 121 0.60 -8.12 -12.44
C TRP A 121 0.41 -6.96 -11.46
N VAL A 122 0.54 -7.20 -10.14
CA VAL A 122 0.42 -6.16 -9.10
C VAL A 122 1.56 -5.15 -9.20
N ILE A 123 2.80 -5.64 -9.25
CA ILE A 123 4.01 -4.79 -9.37
C ILE A 123 3.96 -3.99 -10.66
N ARG A 124 3.44 -4.58 -11.74
CA ARG A 124 3.23 -3.91 -13.01
C ARG A 124 2.30 -2.70 -12.89
N TRP A 125 1.12 -2.87 -12.30
CA TRP A 125 0.14 -1.80 -12.18
C TRP A 125 0.57 -0.72 -11.18
N LEU A 126 1.17 -1.11 -10.06
CA LEU A 126 1.73 -0.17 -9.08
C LEU A 126 2.78 0.73 -9.73
N ARG A 127 3.74 0.15 -10.48
CA ARG A 127 4.77 0.91 -11.17
C ARG A 127 4.17 1.81 -12.25
N GLN A 128 3.24 1.29 -13.06
CA GLN A 128 2.57 2.08 -14.10
C GLN A 128 1.82 3.28 -13.53
N PHE A 129 1.19 3.10 -12.37
CA PHE A 129 0.52 4.17 -11.63
C PHE A 129 1.51 5.23 -11.14
N LEU A 130 2.61 4.82 -10.49
CA LEU A 130 3.64 5.77 -10.03
C LEU A 130 4.30 6.51 -11.20
N MET A 131 4.51 5.84 -12.34
CA MET A 131 5.02 6.49 -13.56
C MET A 131 4.02 7.49 -14.13
N PHE A 132 2.72 7.18 -14.08
CA PHE A 132 1.66 8.13 -14.47
C PHE A 132 1.63 9.35 -13.56
N VAL A 133 1.73 9.17 -12.24
CA VAL A 133 1.81 10.29 -11.28
C VAL A 133 3.03 11.17 -11.57
N ASN A 134 4.20 10.57 -11.82
CA ASN A 134 5.39 11.31 -12.19
C ASN A 134 5.23 12.09 -13.51
N LEU A 135 4.57 11.51 -14.52
CA LEU A 135 4.26 12.18 -15.78
C LEU A 135 3.28 13.35 -15.59
N ALA A 136 2.25 13.17 -14.77
CA ALA A 136 1.27 14.22 -14.48
C ALA A 136 1.93 15.42 -13.78
N LEU A 137 2.72 15.17 -12.73
CA LEU A 137 3.49 16.21 -12.03
C LEU A 137 4.50 16.89 -12.96
N SER A 138 5.13 16.13 -13.87
CA SER A 138 6.09 16.66 -14.84
C SER A 138 5.40 17.57 -15.85
N SER A 139 4.20 17.19 -16.29
CA SER A 139 3.38 17.99 -17.21
C SER A 139 2.91 19.29 -16.57
N VAL A 140 2.49 19.26 -15.30
CA VAL A 140 2.13 20.46 -14.52
C VAL A 140 3.35 21.38 -14.38
N SER A 141 4.49 20.85 -13.94
CA SER A 141 5.73 21.62 -13.81
C SER A 141 6.16 22.23 -15.16
N GLY A 142 6.04 21.46 -16.25
CA GLY A 142 6.29 21.92 -17.60
C GLY A 142 5.34 23.04 -18.06
N ALA A 143 4.07 23.00 -17.67
CA ALA A 143 3.11 24.07 -17.96
C ALA A 143 3.48 25.40 -17.25
N PHE A 144 3.92 25.33 -15.98
CA PHE A 144 4.44 26.50 -15.27
C PHE A 144 5.68 27.08 -15.96
N VAL A 145 6.63 26.22 -16.35
CA VAL A 145 7.82 26.65 -17.11
C VAL A 145 7.41 27.28 -18.44
N LEU A 146 6.49 26.66 -19.18
CA LEU A 146 6.00 27.17 -20.46
C LEU A 146 5.36 28.56 -20.32
N GLN A 147 4.57 28.78 -19.27
CA GLN A 147 4.00 30.10 -18.98
C GLN A 147 5.06 31.11 -18.55
N ALA A 148 6.10 30.69 -17.82
CA ALA A 148 7.20 31.56 -17.47
C ALA A 148 7.98 32.00 -18.73
N VAL A 149 8.16 31.10 -19.70
CA VAL A 149 8.77 31.42 -21.01
C VAL A 149 7.89 32.36 -21.82
N SER A 150 6.58 32.08 -21.90
CA SER A 150 5.63 32.88 -22.70
C SER A 150 5.56 34.34 -22.25
N LYS A 151 5.70 34.57 -20.95
CA LYS A 151 5.70 35.90 -20.32
C LYS A 151 7.09 36.52 -20.16
N GLY A 152 8.16 35.88 -20.65
CA GLY A 152 9.52 36.40 -20.55
C GLY A 152 10.09 36.43 -19.12
N MET A 153 9.50 35.67 -18.19
CA MET A 153 9.86 35.66 -16.78
C MET A 153 11.05 34.73 -16.45
N GLU A 154 11.71 34.12 -17.43
CA GLU A 154 12.80 33.14 -17.23
C GLU A 154 13.99 33.69 -16.41
N ARG A 155 14.21 35.01 -16.45
CA ARG A 155 15.29 35.71 -15.72
C ARG A 155 14.78 36.51 -14.53
N SER A 156 13.48 36.45 -14.25
CA SER A 156 12.87 37.17 -13.14
C SER A 156 13.15 36.47 -11.82
N THR A 157 13.32 37.25 -10.76
CA THR A 157 13.41 36.81 -9.37
C THR A 157 12.05 36.72 -8.69
N LEU A 158 10.96 36.97 -9.42
CA LEU A 158 9.60 36.80 -8.91
C LEU A 158 9.29 35.31 -8.68
N PRO A 159 8.48 34.98 -7.65
CA PRO A 159 7.98 33.62 -7.46
C PRO A 159 7.22 33.10 -8.69
N ILE A 160 7.30 31.80 -8.96
CA ILE A 160 6.65 31.19 -10.12
C ILE A 160 5.11 31.33 -10.06
N ALA A 161 4.52 31.42 -8.87
CA ALA A 161 3.09 31.68 -8.71
C ALA A 161 2.64 33.01 -9.35
N CYS A 162 3.54 34.00 -9.44
CA CYS A 162 3.27 35.28 -10.10
C CYS A 162 3.07 35.17 -11.61
N VAL A 163 3.36 34.01 -12.23
CA VAL A 163 3.19 33.81 -13.67
C VAL A 163 1.75 34.01 -14.12
N TRP A 164 0.76 33.94 -13.23
CA TRP A 164 -0.64 34.17 -13.57
C TRP A 164 -1.10 35.63 -13.41
N GLN A 165 -0.38 36.43 -12.62
CA GLN A 165 -0.77 37.81 -12.28
C GLN A 165 -0.07 38.86 -13.14
N VAL A 166 1.16 38.61 -13.59
CA VAL A 166 1.92 39.56 -14.40
C VAL A 166 1.39 39.58 -15.84
N ALA A 167 1.10 40.77 -16.38
CA ALA A 167 0.87 40.97 -17.81
C ALA A 167 2.22 40.87 -18.53
N GLY A 168 2.38 39.92 -19.45
CA GLY A 168 3.67 39.67 -20.09
C GLY A 168 4.01 40.73 -21.15
N ASP A 169 5.28 41.15 -21.23
CA ASP A 169 5.79 42.13 -22.19
C ASP A 169 6.01 41.57 -23.62
N GLY A 170 5.37 40.44 -23.94
CA GLY A 170 5.59 39.71 -25.19
C GLY A 170 6.87 38.87 -25.19
N ALA A 171 6.84 37.75 -25.90
CA ALA A 171 7.95 36.81 -25.96
C ALA A 171 9.17 37.41 -26.68
N ALA A 172 10.36 37.32 -26.07
CA ALA A 172 11.61 37.68 -26.74
C ALA A 172 11.80 36.84 -28.04
N PRO A 173 12.53 37.34 -29.07
CA PRO A 173 12.65 36.64 -30.36
C PRO A 173 13.19 35.21 -30.24
N ASN A 174 14.10 34.96 -29.29
CA ASN A 174 14.67 33.63 -29.00
C ASN A 174 13.81 32.77 -28.04
N ALA A 175 12.78 33.36 -27.41
CA ALA A 175 11.85 32.65 -26.54
C ALA A 175 10.94 31.70 -27.34
N SER A 176 10.74 31.94 -28.64
CA SER A 176 10.01 31.05 -29.54
C SER A 176 10.62 29.63 -29.59
N LEU A 177 11.95 29.52 -29.62
CA LEU A 177 12.66 28.23 -29.64
C LEU A 177 12.56 27.49 -28.29
N SER A 178 12.70 28.20 -27.17
CA SER A 178 12.53 27.65 -25.81
C SER A 178 11.08 27.21 -25.55
N TYR A 179 10.13 27.99 -26.04
CA TYR A 179 8.70 27.75 -25.94
C TYR A 179 8.27 26.52 -26.75
N VAL A 180 8.63 26.46 -28.03
CA VAL A 180 8.36 25.30 -28.90
C VAL A 180 9.07 24.06 -28.36
N GLY A 181 10.32 24.19 -27.91
CA GLY A 181 11.06 23.09 -27.31
C GLY A 181 10.36 22.50 -26.08
N THR A 182 9.80 23.34 -25.21
CA THR A 182 9.07 22.89 -24.01
C THR A 182 7.80 22.11 -24.38
N ILE A 183 7.03 22.59 -25.37
CA ILE A 183 5.84 21.88 -25.86
C ILE A 183 6.21 20.50 -26.43
N VAL A 184 7.26 20.45 -27.26
CA VAL A 184 7.73 19.20 -27.87
C VAL A 184 8.15 18.19 -26.79
N VAL A 185 8.83 18.63 -25.74
CA VAL A 185 9.24 17.76 -24.64
C VAL A 185 8.04 17.23 -23.86
N ILE A 186 7.05 18.08 -23.53
CA ILE A 186 5.84 17.65 -22.81
C ILE A 186 5.06 16.64 -23.65
N ALA A 187 4.76 16.97 -24.91
CA ALA A 187 4.06 16.08 -25.83
C ALA A 187 4.83 14.78 -26.07
N GLY A 188 6.15 14.87 -26.24
CA GLY A 188 7.04 13.73 -26.42
C GLY A 188 6.98 12.76 -25.24
N ASN A 189 7.00 13.24 -24.00
CA ASN A 189 6.90 12.39 -22.82
C ASN A 189 5.55 11.67 -22.72
N CYS A 190 4.44 12.34 -23.04
CA CYS A 190 3.13 11.71 -23.10
C CYS A 190 3.08 10.58 -24.15
N ILE A 191 3.63 10.83 -25.34
CA ILE A 191 3.72 9.83 -26.42
C ILE A 191 4.60 8.66 -25.98
N ILE A 192 5.78 8.92 -25.44
CA ILE A 192 6.73 7.88 -24.98
C ILE A 192 6.07 7.02 -23.91
N PHE A 193 5.40 7.63 -22.92
CA PHE A 193 4.69 6.88 -21.89
C PHE A 193 3.57 6.01 -22.47
N GLY A 194 2.78 6.55 -23.41
CA GLY A 194 1.76 5.78 -24.12
C GLY A 194 2.34 4.59 -24.88
N LEU A 195 3.44 4.80 -25.61
CA LEU A 195 4.16 3.75 -26.33
C LEU A 195 4.78 2.71 -25.41
N ALA A 196 5.38 3.12 -24.29
CA ALA A 196 5.93 2.22 -23.28
C ALA A 196 4.83 1.38 -22.61
N THR A 197 3.69 1.99 -22.30
CA THR A 197 2.51 1.30 -21.76
C THR A 197 1.97 0.30 -22.78
N TRP A 198 1.83 0.70 -24.04
CA TRP A 198 1.42 -0.18 -25.12
C TRP A 198 2.40 -1.35 -25.30
N TYR A 199 3.70 -1.08 -25.28
CA TYR A 199 4.76 -2.08 -25.38
C TYR A 199 4.69 -3.10 -24.24
N LEU A 200 4.44 -2.66 -23.00
CA LEU A 200 4.29 -3.52 -21.84
C LEU A 200 3.11 -4.51 -22.00
N HIS A 201 2.03 -4.09 -22.64
CA HIS A 201 0.78 -4.86 -22.79
C HIS A 201 0.67 -5.63 -24.13
N SER A 202 1.54 -5.34 -25.11
CA SER A 202 1.48 -6.00 -26.43
C SER A 202 2.02 -7.45 -26.40
N ARG A 203 1.31 -8.44 -26.97
CA ARG A 203 1.77 -9.85 -27.07
C ARG A 203 2.55 -10.17 -28.34
N ALA A 204 2.73 -9.24 -29.28
CA ALA A 204 3.22 -9.55 -30.62
C ALA A 204 4.77 -9.65 -30.70
N PRO A 205 5.38 -10.82 -30.92
CA PRO A 205 6.82 -11.02 -30.71
C PRO A 205 7.77 -10.41 -31.77
N ARG A 206 7.25 -9.86 -32.88
CA ARG A 206 8.05 -9.67 -34.12
C ARG A 206 9.06 -8.50 -34.11
N PHE A 207 8.97 -7.54 -33.18
CA PHE A 207 9.88 -6.37 -33.16
C PHE A 207 10.46 -6.00 -31.77
N PHE A 208 10.38 -6.89 -30.78
CA PHE A 208 10.75 -6.58 -29.39
C PHE A 208 12.19 -6.07 -29.21
N LYS A 209 13.16 -6.71 -29.87
CA LYS A 209 14.59 -6.36 -29.72
C LYS A 209 14.93 -4.99 -30.32
N GLY A 210 14.32 -4.65 -31.46
CA GLY A 210 14.53 -3.35 -32.12
C GLY A 210 13.95 -2.20 -31.29
N VAL A 211 12.73 -2.39 -30.77
CA VAL A 211 12.07 -1.39 -29.90
C VAL A 211 12.85 -1.16 -28.61
N GLN A 212 13.40 -2.21 -27.99
CA GLN A 212 14.24 -2.07 -26.80
C GLN A 212 15.50 -1.24 -27.08
N LEU A 213 16.19 -1.48 -28.19
CA LEU A 213 17.42 -0.77 -28.52
C LEU A 213 17.13 0.71 -28.87
N VAL A 214 16.16 0.95 -29.76
CA VAL A 214 15.79 2.32 -30.17
C VAL A 214 15.23 3.11 -29.00
N GLY A 215 14.36 2.49 -28.20
CA GLY A 215 13.79 3.12 -27.01
C GLY A 215 14.85 3.45 -25.97
N LEU A 216 15.83 2.56 -25.75
CA LEU A 216 16.95 2.82 -24.86
C LEU A 216 17.83 3.99 -25.36
N LEU A 217 18.14 4.03 -26.65
CA LEU A 217 18.91 5.14 -27.24
C LEU A 217 18.17 6.47 -27.09
N LEU A 218 16.85 6.47 -27.30
CA LEU A 218 16.02 7.65 -27.09
C LEU A 218 16.03 8.11 -25.63
N MET A 219 15.86 7.20 -24.67
CA MET A 219 15.90 7.54 -23.24
C MET A 219 17.29 8.04 -22.82
N ALA A 220 18.35 7.44 -23.37
CA ALA A 220 19.71 7.90 -23.14
C ALA A 220 19.94 9.32 -23.67
N ALA A 221 19.47 9.63 -24.88
CA ALA A 221 19.58 10.97 -25.44
C ALA A 221 18.82 12.02 -24.60
N ILE A 222 17.61 11.71 -24.15
CA ILE A 222 16.82 12.60 -23.28
C ILE A 222 17.54 12.82 -21.95
N ALA A 223 18.03 11.75 -21.32
CA ALA A 223 18.71 11.84 -20.04
C ALA A 223 20.03 12.64 -20.14
N VAL A 224 20.83 12.40 -21.18
CA VAL A 224 22.07 13.15 -21.43
C VAL A 224 21.76 14.63 -21.69
N GLY A 225 20.74 14.92 -22.52
CA GLY A 225 20.32 16.29 -22.78
C GLY A 225 19.87 17.04 -21.52
N ALA A 226 19.06 16.38 -20.68
CA ALA A 226 18.63 16.93 -19.39
C ALA A 226 19.82 17.14 -18.43
N ALA A 227 20.72 16.16 -18.31
CA ALA A 227 21.90 16.25 -17.44
C ALA A 227 22.85 17.38 -17.87
N ILE A 228 23.12 17.53 -19.17
CA ILE A 228 23.92 18.65 -19.70
C ILE A 228 23.26 19.97 -19.35
N ARG A 229 21.95 20.09 -19.55
CA ARG A 229 21.21 21.33 -19.28
C ARG A 229 21.19 21.68 -17.79
N ILE A 230 21.05 20.69 -16.90
CA ILE A 230 21.19 20.85 -15.45
C ILE A 230 22.60 21.32 -15.10
N GLY A 231 23.64 20.68 -15.66
CA GLY A 231 25.04 21.03 -15.39
C GLY A 231 25.39 22.46 -15.81
N LEU A 232 24.88 22.93 -16.94
CA LEU A 232 25.16 24.27 -17.44
C LEU A 232 24.40 25.37 -16.68
N LEU A 233 23.15 25.10 -16.27
CA LEU A 233 22.26 26.12 -15.69
C LEU A 233 22.23 26.09 -14.15
N SER A 234 22.58 25.00 -13.49
CA SER A 234 22.59 24.94 -12.02
C SER A 234 23.65 25.87 -11.42
N GLN A 235 23.41 26.46 -10.24
CA GLN A 235 24.44 27.21 -9.53
C GLN A 235 25.53 26.26 -9.01
N ALA A 236 25.15 25.01 -8.71
CA ALA A 236 26.04 23.96 -8.26
C ALA A 236 27.22 23.72 -9.21
N PHE A 237 26.97 23.65 -10.52
CA PHE A 237 27.98 23.30 -11.53
C PHE A 237 28.26 24.39 -12.57
N GLY A 238 27.28 25.24 -12.86
CA GLY A 238 27.29 26.16 -13.98
C GLY A 238 26.97 27.60 -13.58
N ARG A 239 26.19 28.28 -14.43
CA ARG A 239 25.80 29.69 -14.22
C ARG A 239 24.28 29.80 -14.23
N PRO A 240 23.64 30.20 -13.11
CA PRO A 240 22.19 30.33 -13.03
C PRO A 240 21.68 31.44 -13.94
N SER A 241 20.45 31.28 -14.44
CA SER A 241 19.77 32.29 -15.26
C SER A 241 19.29 33.50 -14.46
N VAL A 242 19.30 33.39 -13.12
CA VAL A 242 18.85 34.40 -12.15
C VAL A 242 19.97 34.75 -11.17
N THR A 243 19.93 35.97 -10.64
CA THR A 243 20.90 36.42 -9.64
C THR A 243 20.52 35.89 -8.26
N LEU A 244 21.29 34.93 -7.76
CA LEU A 244 21.14 34.37 -6.42
C LEU A 244 21.93 35.21 -5.40
N SER A 245 21.37 35.42 -4.21
CA SER A 245 21.98 36.25 -3.14
C SER A 245 23.16 35.57 -2.44
N ASP A 246 23.23 34.25 -2.51
CA ASP A 246 24.12 33.39 -1.75
C ASP A 246 24.61 32.21 -2.62
N GLN A 247 25.54 31.41 -2.10
CA GLN A 247 26.09 30.21 -2.78
C GLN A 247 25.61 28.90 -2.12
N GLY A 248 24.44 28.90 -1.49
CA GLY A 248 23.94 27.78 -0.70
C GLY A 248 23.76 26.48 -1.50
N GLU A 249 23.52 26.53 -2.81
CA GLU A 249 23.41 25.31 -3.64
C GLU A 249 24.74 24.55 -3.81
N LYS A 250 25.88 25.23 -3.62
CA LYS A 250 27.21 24.60 -3.61
C LYS A 250 27.56 23.97 -2.26
N VAL A 251 26.89 24.40 -1.20
CA VAL A 251 27.17 23.95 0.15
C VAL A 251 26.42 22.64 0.40
N TRP A 252 27.15 21.65 0.92
CA TRP A 252 26.59 20.35 1.25
C TRP A 252 25.71 20.42 2.49
N SER A 253 24.46 19.99 2.35
CA SER A 253 23.51 19.90 3.47
C SER A 253 23.17 18.45 3.81
N PHE A 254 22.61 18.23 5.00
CA PHE A 254 22.18 16.89 5.44
C PHE A 254 21.23 16.21 4.44
N GLY A 255 20.26 16.95 3.91
CA GLY A 255 19.31 16.43 2.92
C GLY A 255 19.98 15.98 1.61
N GLN A 256 21.03 16.69 1.17
CA GLN A 256 21.81 16.30 0.00
C GLN A 256 22.65 15.04 0.24
N LEU A 257 23.23 14.89 1.43
CA LEU A 257 23.96 13.69 1.81
C LEU A 257 23.02 12.48 1.90
N LEU A 258 21.82 12.67 2.44
CA LEU A 258 20.79 11.63 2.49
C LEU A 258 20.39 11.19 1.07
N SER A 259 20.21 12.12 0.14
CA SER A 259 19.93 11.83 -1.27
C SER A 259 21.03 10.98 -1.92
N MET A 260 22.30 11.26 -1.61
CA MET A 260 23.44 10.46 -2.07
C MET A 260 23.52 9.09 -1.38
N LEU A 261 23.15 8.99 -0.10
CA LEU A 261 23.13 7.72 0.62
C LEU A 261 22.07 6.76 0.05
N LEU A 262 20.93 7.27 -0.39
CA LEU A 262 19.89 6.48 -1.06
C LEU A 262 20.37 5.84 -2.37
N LEU A 263 21.42 6.39 -3.01
CA LEU A 263 22.06 5.78 -4.18
C LEU A 263 22.83 4.49 -3.80
N VAL A 264 23.28 4.37 -2.56
CA VAL A 264 23.98 3.17 -2.06
C VAL A 264 23.00 2.06 -1.70
N TYR A 265 21.75 2.39 -1.38
CA TYR A 265 20.75 1.43 -0.89
C TYR A 265 20.53 0.22 -1.83
N PRO A 266 20.36 0.39 -3.16
CA PRO A 266 20.26 -0.75 -4.07
C PRO A 266 21.48 -1.68 -4.08
N LEU A 267 22.68 -1.19 -3.70
CA LEU A 267 23.89 -1.99 -3.60
C LEU A 267 23.88 -2.90 -2.36
N VAL A 268 23.31 -2.42 -1.25
CA VAL A 268 23.16 -3.22 -0.02
C VAL A 268 22.33 -4.47 -0.30
N ASN A 269 21.22 -4.31 -1.02
CA ASN A 269 20.37 -5.43 -1.45
C ASN A 269 21.14 -6.48 -2.29
N VAL A 270 22.20 -6.09 -3.01
CA VAL A 270 23.05 -7.03 -3.75
C VAL A 270 24.02 -7.77 -2.85
N VAL A 271 24.57 -7.10 -1.84
CA VAL A 271 25.44 -7.73 -0.85
C VAL A 271 24.68 -8.81 -0.08
N GLU A 272 23.42 -8.55 0.29
CA GLU A 272 22.53 -9.53 0.94
C GLU A 272 22.25 -10.75 0.05
N ILE A 273 22.07 -10.53 -1.25
CA ILE A 273 21.93 -11.63 -2.24
C ILE A 273 23.22 -12.44 -2.34
N TYR A 274 24.38 -11.78 -2.31
CA TYR A 274 25.67 -12.46 -2.36
C TYR A 274 25.97 -13.25 -1.08
N ARG A 275 25.52 -12.74 0.09
CA ARG A 275 25.60 -13.44 1.38
C ARG A 275 24.62 -14.61 1.53
N GLY A 276 23.64 -14.73 0.63
CA GLY A 276 22.65 -15.80 0.65
C GLY A 276 21.47 -15.57 1.60
N GLU A 277 21.34 -14.35 2.17
CA GLU A 277 20.26 -13.98 3.09
C GLU A 277 18.92 -13.77 2.35
N MET A 278 18.95 -13.60 1.02
CA MET A 278 17.76 -13.51 0.17
C MET A 278 17.80 -14.52 -0.99
N SER A 279 16.91 -15.51 -0.98
CA SER A 279 16.69 -16.42 -2.12
C SER A 279 16.09 -15.66 -3.30
N VAL A 280 16.73 -15.76 -4.48
CA VAL A 280 16.28 -15.10 -5.71
C VAL A 280 15.64 -16.12 -6.62
N ALA A 281 14.38 -15.90 -7.02
CA ALA A 281 13.74 -16.68 -8.07
C ALA A 281 14.61 -16.66 -9.35
N GLY A 282 14.97 -17.83 -9.86
CA GLY A 282 15.88 -18.02 -10.98
C GLY A 282 15.45 -17.31 -12.27
N SER A 283 16.42 -17.04 -13.16
CA SER A 283 16.17 -16.42 -14.45
C SER A 283 15.28 -17.30 -15.36
N SER A 284 14.65 -16.68 -16.36
CA SER A 284 13.69 -17.30 -17.31
C SER A 284 14.11 -18.66 -17.91
N ASP A 285 15.41 -18.98 -18.00
CA ASP A 285 15.87 -20.25 -18.57
C ASP A 285 15.93 -21.38 -17.52
N GLU A 286 16.13 -21.07 -16.25
CA GLU A 286 16.04 -22.03 -15.14
C GLU A 286 14.58 -22.35 -14.79
N ALA A 287 13.69 -21.34 -14.87
CA ALA A 287 12.25 -21.53 -14.71
C ALA A 287 11.63 -22.39 -15.83
N LYS A 288 12.29 -22.49 -17.00
CA LYS A 288 11.88 -23.38 -18.09
C LYS A 288 12.18 -24.85 -17.82
N LYS A 289 13.23 -25.17 -17.07
CA LYS A 289 13.49 -26.55 -16.61
C LYS A 289 12.51 -26.99 -15.53
N LEU A 290 11.99 -26.05 -14.74
CA LEU A 290 11.02 -26.33 -13.67
C LEU A 290 9.54 -26.28 -14.14
N ARG A 291 9.26 -25.84 -15.37
CA ARG A 291 7.93 -25.82 -15.97
C ARG A 291 7.77 -26.90 -17.06
N VAL A 292 7.82 -28.16 -16.65
CA VAL A 292 7.32 -29.30 -17.45
C VAL A 292 5.88 -29.68 -17.05
N TYR A 293 5.23 -28.92 -16.15
CA TYR A 293 3.81 -29.08 -15.86
C TYR A 293 3.12 -27.71 -15.81
N ASP A 294 2.74 -27.19 -16.97
CA ASP A 294 1.64 -26.24 -17.12
C ASP A 294 0.94 -26.60 -18.43
N GLY A 295 -0.23 -27.22 -18.33
CA GLY A 295 -1.05 -27.74 -19.43
C GLY A 295 -1.75 -26.64 -20.23
N GLU A 296 -0.99 -25.75 -20.86
CA GLU A 296 -1.49 -24.81 -21.86
C GLU A 296 -0.63 -24.91 -23.12
N LEU A 297 -0.62 -26.11 -23.72
CA LEU A 297 -0.23 -26.30 -25.12
C LEU A 297 -1.50 -26.11 -25.96
N GLN A 298 -1.58 -24.94 -26.57
CA GLN A 298 -2.59 -24.59 -27.57
C GLN A 298 -2.58 -25.61 -28.72
N SER A 299 -3.75 -26.15 -29.02
CA SER A 299 -4.04 -26.81 -30.28
C SER A 299 -4.30 -25.75 -31.37
N ASP A 300 -3.58 -25.90 -32.48
CA ASP A 300 -3.71 -25.23 -33.80
C ASP A 300 -2.75 -24.03 -34.12
N PRO A 301 -1.81 -24.16 -35.10
CA PRO A 301 -0.81 -23.14 -35.45
C PRO A 301 -1.26 -21.96 -36.32
N HIS A 302 -2.55 -21.80 -36.65
CA HIS A 302 -2.96 -20.87 -37.74
C HIS A 302 -3.91 -19.70 -37.39
N THR A 303 -4.26 -19.43 -36.14
CA THR A 303 -5.12 -18.27 -35.80
C THR A 303 -4.34 -17.05 -35.27
N HIS A 304 -4.21 -16.05 -36.12
CA HIS A 304 -3.51 -14.78 -35.86
C HIS A 304 -4.45 -13.75 -35.18
N ASN A 305 -4.42 -13.64 -33.85
CA ASN A 305 -5.01 -12.50 -33.12
C ASN A 305 -3.91 -11.50 -32.72
N SER A 306 -4.03 -10.24 -33.17
CA SER A 306 -2.96 -9.24 -33.15
C SER A 306 -2.91 -8.32 -31.91
N PHE A 307 -3.78 -8.51 -30.92
CA PHE A 307 -3.81 -7.70 -29.70
C PHE A 307 -4.21 -8.53 -28.46
N GLN A 308 -3.65 -8.22 -27.30
CA GLN A 308 -4.12 -8.73 -26.01
C GLN A 308 -5.34 -7.90 -25.59
N PRO A 309 -6.49 -8.50 -25.22
CA PRO A 309 -7.69 -7.71 -24.94
C PRO A 309 -7.48 -6.83 -23.70
N ASN A 310 -7.84 -5.55 -23.83
CA ASN A 310 -7.94 -4.61 -22.72
C ASN A 310 -9.21 -4.93 -21.90
N PRO A 311 -9.23 -4.71 -20.59
CA PRO A 311 -10.30 -5.21 -19.72
C PRO A 311 -11.65 -4.47 -19.84
N LEU A 312 -11.75 -3.45 -20.70
CA LEU A 312 -12.99 -2.70 -20.92
C LEU A 312 -13.85 -3.23 -22.08
N PHE A 313 -13.26 -3.76 -23.16
CA PHE A 313 -14.01 -4.39 -24.26
C PHE A 313 -13.19 -5.52 -24.89
N GLY A 314 -13.61 -6.76 -24.65
CA GLY A 314 -13.09 -7.95 -25.34
C GLY A 314 -13.96 -8.28 -26.55
N SER A 315 -13.31 -8.47 -27.71
CA SER A 315 -13.94 -8.82 -28.99
C SER A 315 -14.66 -10.18 -28.93
N GLN A 316 -15.92 -10.19 -29.35
CA GLN A 316 -16.66 -11.41 -29.69
C GLN A 316 -16.28 -11.87 -31.11
N THR A 317 -16.01 -13.17 -31.30
CA THR A 317 -16.45 -13.91 -32.50
C THR A 317 -16.35 -15.43 -32.29
N ASN A 318 -17.53 -16.06 -32.31
CA ASN A 318 -18.00 -17.42 -32.66
C ASN A 318 -17.33 -18.67 -32.05
N LEU A 319 -18.00 -19.49 -31.21
CA LEU A 319 -19.18 -20.38 -31.40
C LEU A 319 -18.98 -21.50 -32.45
N PHE A 320 -18.59 -22.71 -32.03
CA PHE A 320 -19.47 -23.90 -31.82
C PHE A 320 -18.63 -25.18 -31.64
N GLY A 321 -18.86 -25.91 -30.54
CA GLY A 321 -18.32 -27.25 -30.28
C GLY A 321 -18.74 -27.75 -28.89
N LYS A 322 -19.74 -28.63 -28.83
CA LYS A 322 -20.30 -29.31 -27.63
C LYS A 322 -19.19 -30.12 -26.89
N GLY A 323 -19.19 -30.33 -25.57
CA GLY A 323 -20.20 -30.13 -24.53
C GLY A 323 -19.58 -30.16 -23.11
N ASP A 324 -20.47 -30.10 -22.11
CA ASP A 324 -20.29 -30.20 -20.65
C ASP A 324 -19.46 -29.11 -19.94
N GLY A 325 -20.18 -28.12 -19.40
CA GLY A 325 -19.61 -27.09 -18.52
C GLY A 325 -20.48 -25.84 -18.43
N GLN A 326 -21.60 -25.92 -17.70
CA GLN A 326 -22.52 -24.79 -17.49
C GLN A 326 -22.42 -24.12 -16.10
N ALA A 327 -21.92 -24.76 -15.04
CA ALA A 327 -21.86 -24.12 -13.71
C ALA A 327 -20.63 -23.20 -13.50
N HIS A 328 -19.52 -23.44 -14.22
CA HIS A 328 -18.29 -22.64 -14.09
C HIS A 328 -18.30 -21.31 -14.86
N ARG A 329 -19.36 -21.01 -15.64
CA ARG A 329 -19.43 -19.79 -16.47
C ARG A 329 -20.09 -18.61 -15.76
N GLN A 330 -20.94 -18.86 -14.76
CA GLN A 330 -21.69 -17.79 -14.08
C GLN A 330 -20.90 -17.13 -12.94
N GLN A 331 -20.21 -17.91 -12.10
CA GLN A 331 -19.40 -17.37 -10.99
C GLN A 331 -18.16 -16.57 -11.46
N ARG A 332 -17.66 -16.86 -12.67
CA ARG A 332 -16.51 -16.17 -13.27
C ARG A 332 -16.88 -14.80 -13.86
N ALA A 333 -18.17 -14.53 -14.07
CA ALA A 333 -18.67 -13.25 -14.56
C ALA A 333 -18.91 -12.23 -13.41
N GLU A 334 -19.34 -12.68 -12.24
CA GLU A 334 -19.67 -11.81 -11.10
C GLU A 334 -18.42 -11.37 -10.29
N ASN A 335 -17.45 -12.26 -10.09
CA ASN A 335 -16.15 -11.89 -9.51
C ASN A 335 -15.32 -10.95 -10.41
N MET A 336 -15.63 -10.93 -11.71
CA MET A 336 -15.07 -9.97 -12.65
C MET A 336 -15.74 -8.60 -12.50
N HIS A 337 -16.97 -8.51 -11.99
CA HIS A 337 -17.74 -7.27 -11.86
C HIS A 337 -17.38 -6.45 -10.60
N GLN A 338 -17.08 -7.10 -9.48
CA GLN A 338 -16.75 -6.41 -8.23
C GLN A 338 -15.30 -5.91 -8.19
N ARG A 339 -14.36 -6.67 -8.76
CA ARG A 339 -12.96 -6.22 -8.99
C ARG A 339 -12.81 -5.21 -10.14
N ARG A 340 -13.84 -5.08 -11.00
CA ARG A 340 -13.94 -4.06 -12.07
C ARG A 340 -14.22 -2.65 -11.56
N ILE A 341 -14.65 -2.48 -10.30
CA ILE A 341 -15.17 -1.19 -9.80
C ILE A 341 -14.25 -0.59 -8.73
N LEU A 342 -13.69 -1.40 -7.82
CA LEU A 342 -12.96 -0.89 -6.65
C LEU A 342 -11.59 -0.22 -6.98
N PHE A 343 -10.84 -0.78 -7.92
CA PHE A 343 -9.54 -0.21 -8.34
C PHE A 343 -9.66 1.02 -9.26
N PRO A 344 -10.54 1.05 -10.27
CA PRO A 344 -10.79 2.30 -10.99
C PRO A 344 -11.44 3.35 -10.09
N LEU A 345 -12.22 3.01 -9.06
CA LEU A 345 -12.69 3.98 -8.07
C LEU A 345 -11.57 4.53 -7.19
N ALA A 346 -10.61 3.72 -6.76
CA ALA A 346 -9.45 4.21 -6.00
C ALA A 346 -8.50 5.05 -6.88
N ALA A 347 -8.29 4.65 -8.14
CA ALA A 347 -7.52 5.43 -9.11
C ALA A 347 -8.27 6.69 -9.58
N LEU A 348 -9.60 6.65 -9.74
CA LEU A 348 -10.44 7.82 -10.00
C LEU A 348 -10.53 8.71 -8.76
N ALA A 349 -10.49 8.18 -7.53
CA ALA A 349 -10.44 8.97 -6.32
C ALA A 349 -9.08 9.66 -6.15
N ALA A 350 -7.97 8.97 -6.45
CA ALA A 350 -6.63 9.56 -6.45
C ALA A 350 -6.45 10.55 -7.62
N MET A 351 -7.00 10.24 -8.80
CA MET A 351 -7.00 11.14 -9.95
C MET A 351 -7.96 12.31 -9.73
N ALA A 352 -9.11 12.11 -9.09
CA ALA A 352 -10.00 13.18 -8.65
C ALA A 352 -9.40 13.98 -7.50
N PHE A 353 -8.53 13.40 -6.67
CA PHE A 353 -7.77 14.13 -5.65
C PHE A 353 -6.68 14.98 -6.29
N VAL A 354 -5.93 14.45 -7.27
CA VAL A 354 -4.93 15.22 -8.03
C VAL A 354 -5.60 16.26 -8.93
N ILE A 355 -6.70 15.90 -9.61
CA ILE A 355 -7.54 16.84 -10.36
C ILE A 355 -8.11 17.85 -9.39
N ALA A 356 -8.64 17.50 -8.22
CA ALA A 356 -9.13 18.45 -7.22
C ALA A 356 -8.02 19.30 -6.62
N LEU A 357 -6.78 18.82 -6.54
CA LEU A 357 -5.61 19.60 -6.13
C LEU A 357 -5.21 20.60 -7.22
N VAL A 358 -5.26 20.16 -8.48
CA VAL A 358 -5.06 20.99 -9.69
C VAL A 358 -6.22 21.97 -9.89
N HIS A 359 -7.46 21.56 -9.60
CA HIS A 359 -8.68 22.36 -9.67
C HIS A 359 -8.73 23.31 -8.49
N GLN A 360 -8.30 22.95 -7.27
CA GLN A 360 -8.14 23.88 -6.16
C GLN A 360 -7.06 24.92 -6.43
N THR A 361 -5.97 24.57 -7.13
CA THR A 361 -4.94 25.53 -7.55
C THR A 361 -5.34 26.38 -8.76
N LEU A 362 -6.30 25.94 -9.59
CA LEU A 362 -6.88 26.71 -10.69
C LEU A 362 -8.12 27.56 -10.26
N ASP A 363 -9.01 27.04 -9.42
CA ASP A 363 -10.24 27.69 -8.96
C ASP A 363 -9.98 28.80 -7.94
N SER A 364 -9.00 28.61 -7.04
CA SER A 364 -8.59 29.67 -6.10
C SER A 364 -8.12 30.94 -6.83
N ASN A 365 -7.63 30.80 -8.06
CA ASN A 365 -7.16 31.91 -8.89
C ASN A 365 -8.21 32.43 -9.88
N THR A 366 -9.21 31.62 -10.26
CA THR A 366 -10.33 32.07 -11.10
C THR A 366 -11.32 32.92 -10.30
N ALA A 367 -11.48 32.64 -9.00
CA ALA A 367 -12.27 33.46 -8.08
C ALA A 367 -11.68 34.88 -7.87
N GLN A 368 -10.36 35.04 -7.94
CA GLN A 368 -9.71 36.37 -7.92
C GLN A 368 -9.92 37.14 -9.24
N MET A 369 -10.00 36.44 -10.37
CA MET A 369 -10.24 37.04 -11.69
C MET A 369 -11.68 37.54 -11.87
N PHE A 370 -12.67 36.89 -11.24
CA PHE A 370 -14.06 37.35 -11.24
C PHE A 370 -14.31 38.48 -10.22
N ARG A 371 -13.57 38.51 -9.10
CA ARG A 371 -13.73 39.53 -8.07
C ARG A 371 -13.10 40.88 -8.47
N SER A 372 -12.08 40.89 -9.34
CA SER A 372 -11.42 42.12 -9.82
C SER A 372 -12.15 42.81 -10.99
N LYS A 373 -13.07 42.12 -11.68
CA LYS A 373 -13.89 42.71 -12.76
C LYS A 373 -15.28 43.21 -12.32
N LEU A 374 -15.68 42.99 -11.07
CA LEU A 374 -16.99 43.41 -10.53
C LEU A 374 -16.95 44.62 -9.59
N SER A 375 -15.79 45.23 -9.35
CA SER A 375 -15.69 46.45 -8.54
C SER A 375 -15.39 47.67 -9.40
N SER A 376 -16.44 48.30 -9.93
CA SER A 376 -16.47 49.76 -10.11
C SER A 376 -17.56 50.34 -9.19
N PRO A 377 -17.38 51.56 -8.67
CA PRO A 377 -18.01 51.97 -7.42
C PRO A 377 -19.39 52.57 -7.68
N SER A 378 -20.38 52.16 -6.89
CA SER A 378 -21.60 52.92 -6.71
C SER A 378 -22.04 52.81 -5.25
N SER A 379 -21.98 53.96 -4.61
CA SER A 379 -22.38 54.28 -3.26
C SER A 379 -23.88 54.10 -3.10
N VAL A 380 -24.30 53.28 -2.12
CA VAL A 380 -25.59 53.44 -1.44
C VAL A 380 -25.43 52.96 0.00
N THR A 381 -25.52 53.91 0.93
CA THR A 381 -25.84 53.67 2.34
C THR A 381 -27.33 53.34 2.47
N LEU A 382 -27.68 52.35 3.29
CA LEU A 382 -28.99 52.26 3.95
C LEU A 382 -28.86 51.35 5.18
N GLY A 383 -29.46 51.83 6.27
CA GLY A 383 -29.30 51.32 7.62
C GLY A 383 -30.49 50.51 8.14
N GLU A 384 -30.23 50.00 9.35
CA GLU A 384 -31.14 49.64 10.44
C GLU A 384 -32.12 48.46 10.37
N ARG A 385 -32.14 47.78 11.53
CA ARG A 385 -33.24 47.11 12.26
C ARG A 385 -33.50 45.64 11.90
N GLY A 386 -33.17 44.71 12.79
CA GLY A 386 -34.03 44.20 13.88
C GLY A 386 -34.74 42.94 13.35
N ASP A 387 -34.56 41.73 13.86
CA ASP A 387 -35.03 41.33 15.18
C ASP A 387 -34.37 40.04 15.70
N THR A 388 -34.34 39.98 17.02
CA THR A 388 -33.87 38.90 17.88
C THR A 388 -34.94 37.80 17.99
N LEU A 389 -34.54 36.52 17.94
CA LEU A 389 -35.28 35.45 18.60
C LEU A 389 -34.30 34.57 19.39
N LEU A 390 -34.23 34.88 20.69
CA LEU A 390 -33.59 34.09 21.74
C LEU A 390 -34.56 32.99 22.19
N ILE A 391 -34.09 31.74 22.25
CA ILE A 391 -34.57 30.76 23.22
C ILE A 391 -33.39 30.47 24.15
N ALA A 392 -33.54 30.85 25.41
CA ALA A 392 -32.59 30.66 26.49
C ALA A 392 -33.09 29.56 27.44
N HIS A 393 -32.16 28.74 27.92
CA HIS A 393 -31.98 28.20 29.29
C HIS A 393 -31.05 26.98 29.16
N SER A 394 -30.04 26.75 29.99
CA SER A 394 -29.68 27.29 31.30
C SER A 394 -28.24 26.91 31.60
N GLY A 395 -27.46 27.85 32.17
CA GLY A 395 -26.06 27.64 32.49
C GLY A 395 -25.82 26.74 33.70
N LEU A 396 -24.79 25.90 33.59
CA LEU A 396 -24.03 25.36 34.71
C LEU A 396 -22.54 25.53 34.42
N ARG A 397 -21.94 26.45 35.17
CA ARG A 397 -20.53 26.63 35.54
C ARG A 397 -19.49 25.76 34.82
N ASN A 398 -18.63 26.44 34.05
CA ASN A 398 -17.28 26.00 33.73
C ASN A 398 -16.44 25.88 35.02
N GLN A 399 -16.22 24.66 35.47
CA GLN A 399 -15.05 24.27 36.26
C GLN A 399 -14.13 23.47 35.33
N PRO A 400 -12.80 23.66 35.35
CA PRO A 400 -11.89 22.81 34.58
C PRO A 400 -11.95 21.40 35.18
N TRP A 401 -12.42 20.42 34.40
CA TRP A 401 -12.29 19.00 34.74
C TRP A 401 -10.80 18.62 34.73
N THR A 402 -10.14 18.67 35.88
CA THR A 402 -8.78 18.12 36.09
C THR A 402 -8.83 16.65 36.51
N GLY A 403 -9.63 15.87 35.80
CA GLY A 403 -9.67 14.41 35.96
C GLY A 403 -9.81 13.80 34.57
N LYS A 404 -8.70 13.40 33.95
CA LYS A 404 -8.79 12.44 32.84
C LYS A 404 -9.49 11.22 33.43
N ALA A 405 -10.71 10.91 32.99
CA ALA A 405 -11.22 9.56 33.13
C ALA A 405 -10.16 8.66 32.49
N GLN A 406 -9.51 7.84 33.31
CA GLN A 406 -8.43 6.98 32.85
C GLN A 406 -9.05 6.02 31.83
N GLU A 407 -8.57 6.06 30.58
CA GLU A 407 -9.03 5.12 29.57
C GLU A 407 -8.81 3.69 30.10
N PRO A 408 -9.79 2.77 29.93
CA PRO A 408 -9.64 1.42 30.44
C PRO A 408 -8.41 0.77 29.81
N PRO A 409 -7.61 0.01 30.58
CA PRO A 409 -6.33 -0.51 30.10
C PRO A 409 -6.53 -1.39 28.87
N SER A 410 -5.64 -1.30 27.88
CA SER A 410 -5.69 -2.14 26.68
C SER A 410 -5.49 -3.62 27.04
N PHE A 411 -5.91 -4.54 26.17
CA PHE A 411 -5.66 -5.97 26.39
C PHE A 411 -4.17 -6.24 26.60
N GLU A 412 -3.32 -5.62 25.80
CA GLU A 412 -1.87 -5.73 25.90
C GLU A 412 -1.33 -5.29 27.27
N GLN A 413 -1.82 -4.18 27.81
CA GLN A 413 -1.40 -3.71 29.14
C GLN A 413 -1.78 -4.70 30.24
N VAL A 414 -2.98 -5.25 30.19
CA VAL A 414 -3.45 -6.25 31.18
C VAL A 414 -2.68 -7.57 31.02
N ALA A 415 -2.50 -8.03 29.78
CA ALA A 415 -1.78 -9.27 29.49
C ALA A 415 -0.29 -9.19 29.89
N LEU A 416 0.38 -8.05 29.64
CA LEU A 416 1.76 -7.82 30.08
C LEU A 416 1.90 -7.79 31.61
N LYS A 417 0.90 -7.24 32.31
CA LYS A 417 0.87 -7.22 33.79
C LYS A 417 0.88 -8.63 34.38
N TYR A 418 0.14 -9.56 33.76
CA TYR A 418 0.03 -10.94 34.23
C TYR A 418 1.00 -11.91 33.55
N GLY A 419 1.79 -11.43 32.57
CA GLY A 419 2.90 -12.16 31.99
C GLY A 419 2.52 -13.32 31.07
N THR A 420 1.33 -13.29 30.48
CA THR A 420 0.93 -14.32 29.49
C THR A 420 1.75 -14.19 28.19
N ASP A 421 2.03 -15.32 27.56
CA ASP A 421 2.69 -15.44 26.26
C ASP A 421 1.87 -14.91 25.09
N LYS A 422 0.54 -14.74 25.27
CA LYS A 422 -0.36 -14.09 24.29
C LYS A 422 0.17 -12.74 23.76
N VAL A 423 1.00 -12.04 24.55
CA VAL A 423 1.64 -10.77 24.16
C VAL A 423 3.17 -10.74 24.36
N THR A 424 3.75 -11.73 25.05
CA THR A 424 5.21 -11.78 25.28
C THR A 424 5.94 -12.69 24.30
N GLY A 425 5.31 -13.78 23.87
CA GLY A 425 5.78 -14.67 22.80
C GLY A 425 5.03 -14.45 21.47
N HIS A 426 3.78 -14.01 21.56
CA HIS A 426 2.87 -13.82 20.44
C HIS A 426 2.37 -12.38 20.32
N SER A 427 1.57 -12.12 19.29
CA SER A 427 0.95 -10.83 19.04
C SER A 427 -0.58 -10.91 19.03
N TYR A 428 -1.16 -11.67 19.97
CA TYR A 428 -2.61 -11.96 20.01
C TYR A 428 -3.47 -10.77 20.42
N GLN A 429 -2.87 -9.70 20.98
CA GLN A 429 -3.58 -8.48 21.38
C GLN A 429 -4.37 -7.83 20.25
N TYR A 430 -3.93 -7.95 18.99
CA TYR A 430 -4.65 -7.35 17.85
C TYR A 430 -5.99 -8.04 17.60
N MET A 431 -6.03 -9.38 17.65
CA MET A 431 -7.25 -10.16 17.47
C MET A 431 -8.19 -9.99 18.67
N TYR A 432 -7.66 -10.11 19.88
CA TYR A 432 -8.47 -9.94 21.09
C TYR A 432 -9.05 -8.54 21.22
N ASN A 433 -8.26 -7.50 20.95
CA ASN A 433 -8.77 -6.13 21.00
C ASN A 433 -9.85 -5.89 19.93
N LYS A 434 -9.73 -6.49 18.73
CA LYS A 434 -10.73 -6.35 17.67
C LYS A 434 -12.09 -6.93 18.07
N TYR A 435 -12.10 -8.12 18.66
CA TYR A 435 -13.34 -8.87 18.92
C TYR A 435 -13.91 -8.67 20.32
N LEU A 436 -13.06 -8.52 21.34
CA LEU A 436 -13.49 -8.42 22.74
C LEU A 436 -13.72 -7.00 23.22
N ALA A 437 -13.03 -5.99 22.66
CA ALA A 437 -13.21 -4.61 23.10
C ALA A 437 -14.67 -4.11 23.00
N PRO A 438 -15.45 -4.43 21.94
CA PRO A 438 -16.85 -4.03 21.86
C PRO A 438 -17.76 -4.67 22.92
N MET A 439 -17.39 -5.85 23.43
CA MET A 439 -18.18 -6.63 24.38
C MET A 439 -17.63 -6.62 25.80
N ARG A 440 -16.53 -5.89 26.05
CA ARG A 440 -15.77 -5.86 27.30
C ARG A 440 -16.61 -5.70 28.57
N ASN A 441 -17.58 -4.80 28.53
CA ASN A 441 -18.43 -4.48 29.68
C ASN A 441 -19.74 -5.28 29.71
N SER A 442 -19.98 -6.14 28.73
CA SER A 442 -21.18 -6.99 28.69
C SER A 442 -21.01 -8.19 29.62
N PRO A 443 -22.08 -8.73 30.20
CA PRO A 443 -22.04 -10.07 30.78
C PRO A 443 -21.67 -11.07 29.69
N LEU A 444 -20.59 -11.82 29.90
CA LEU A 444 -20.05 -12.76 28.91
C LEU A 444 -19.83 -14.11 29.56
N LYS A 445 -20.31 -15.17 28.91
CA LYS A 445 -19.93 -16.54 29.25
C LYS A 445 -18.77 -16.97 28.36
N MET A 446 -17.61 -17.24 28.95
CA MET A 446 -16.38 -17.52 28.23
C MET A 446 -15.79 -18.86 28.64
N LEU A 447 -15.32 -19.63 27.65
CA LEU A 447 -14.52 -20.85 27.86
C LEU A 447 -13.11 -20.63 27.30
N GLU A 448 -12.08 -20.99 28.07
CA GLU A 448 -10.71 -21.19 27.57
C GLU A 448 -10.31 -22.65 27.77
N ILE A 449 -9.82 -23.29 26.71
CA ILE A 449 -9.22 -24.62 26.76
C ILE A 449 -7.73 -24.42 27.00
N GLY A 450 -7.18 -25.01 28.06
CA GLY A 450 -5.81 -24.81 28.49
C GLY A 450 -5.70 -23.78 29.62
N LEU A 451 -5.26 -24.22 30.80
CA LEU A 451 -4.96 -23.33 31.93
C LEU A 451 -3.48 -22.93 31.96
N GLY A 452 -2.66 -23.59 31.14
CA GLY A 452 -1.20 -23.39 31.09
C GLY A 452 -0.44 -24.16 32.17
N CYS A 453 -0.94 -25.32 32.59
CA CYS A 453 -0.33 -26.12 33.67
C CYS A 453 1.06 -26.68 33.34
N ASN A 454 1.38 -26.78 32.05
CA ASN A 454 2.67 -27.16 31.50
C ASN A 454 3.61 -25.96 31.25
N MET A 455 3.18 -24.72 31.53
CA MET A 455 3.96 -23.53 31.22
C MET A 455 5.06 -23.26 32.25
N ALA A 456 6.23 -22.83 31.77
CA ALA A 456 7.39 -22.55 32.62
C ALA A 456 7.16 -21.41 33.63
N TYR A 457 6.24 -20.48 33.31
CA TYR A 457 5.85 -19.37 34.18
C TYR A 457 4.68 -19.73 35.12
N GLY A 458 4.17 -20.94 35.04
CA GLY A 458 3.06 -21.45 35.85
C GLY A 458 1.66 -21.20 35.24
N PRO A 459 0.65 -21.93 35.72
CA PRO A 459 -0.71 -21.82 35.21
C PRO A 459 -1.43 -20.52 35.58
N GLY A 460 -2.46 -20.15 34.81
CA GLY A 460 -3.43 -19.12 35.17
C GLY A 460 -3.06 -17.67 34.83
N ALA A 461 -2.00 -17.42 34.06
CA ALA A 461 -1.70 -16.07 33.56
C ALA A 461 -2.85 -15.48 32.72
N SER A 462 -3.49 -16.32 31.90
CA SER A 462 -4.69 -15.96 31.14
C SER A 462 -5.90 -15.72 32.05
N TYR A 463 -6.10 -16.54 33.09
CA TYR A 463 -7.18 -16.37 34.08
C TYR A 463 -7.22 -14.96 34.67
N TYR A 464 -6.08 -14.47 35.18
CA TYR A 464 -6.04 -13.12 35.74
C TYR A 464 -6.22 -12.04 34.66
N THR A 465 -5.72 -12.30 33.45
CA THR A 465 -5.90 -11.41 32.31
C THR A 465 -7.37 -11.26 31.94
N TRP A 466 -8.13 -12.35 31.87
CA TRP A 466 -9.55 -12.33 31.53
C TRP A 466 -10.40 -11.64 32.59
N LEU A 467 -10.15 -11.91 33.88
CA LEU A 467 -10.91 -11.27 34.96
C LEU A 467 -10.72 -9.76 35.02
N GLU A 468 -9.51 -9.26 34.74
CA GLU A 468 -9.26 -7.81 34.70
C GLU A 468 -9.72 -7.17 33.39
N TYR A 469 -9.57 -7.86 32.26
CA TYR A 469 -9.97 -7.32 30.97
C TYR A 469 -11.49 -7.34 30.79
N LEU A 470 -12.17 -8.40 31.19
CA LEU A 470 -13.62 -8.61 31.07
C LEU A 470 -14.27 -8.64 32.47
N PRO A 471 -14.60 -7.47 33.07
CA PRO A 471 -15.04 -7.40 34.47
C PRO A 471 -16.34 -8.17 34.78
N ASN A 472 -17.14 -8.50 33.77
CA ASN A 472 -18.41 -9.21 33.90
C ASN A 472 -18.38 -10.61 33.26
N VAL A 473 -17.20 -11.23 33.20
CA VAL A 473 -17.03 -12.58 32.63
C VAL A 473 -17.41 -13.67 33.61
N GLU A 474 -18.18 -14.65 33.13
CA GLU A 474 -18.37 -15.96 33.74
C GLU A 474 -17.41 -16.93 33.04
N LEU A 475 -16.31 -17.26 33.71
CA LEU A 475 -15.16 -17.90 33.10
C LEU A 475 -15.13 -19.41 33.36
N TYR A 476 -14.92 -20.18 32.29
CA TYR A 476 -14.82 -21.63 32.30
C TYR A 476 -13.47 -22.06 31.74
N TYR A 477 -12.90 -23.13 32.29
CA TYR A 477 -11.68 -23.75 31.83
C TYR A 477 -11.87 -25.24 31.57
N ILE A 478 -11.19 -25.75 30.55
CA ILE A 478 -10.90 -27.18 30.37
C ILE A 478 -9.39 -27.36 30.53
N GLU A 479 -8.96 -28.25 31.44
CA GLU A 479 -7.57 -28.58 31.67
C GLU A 479 -7.37 -30.09 31.79
N SER A 480 -6.37 -30.62 31.09
CA SER A 480 -6.08 -32.06 31.04
C SER A 480 -5.30 -32.56 32.26
N ASP A 481 -4.48 -31.70 32.88
CA ASP A 481 -3.77 -32.04 34.12
C ASP A 481 -4.72 -31.98 35.31
N ALA A 482 -5.19 -33.16 35.74
CA ALA A 482 -6.13 -33.31 36.86
C ALA A 482 -5.62 -32.73 38.19
N ALA A 483 -4.32 -32.83 38.47
CA ALA A 483 -3.77 -32.31 39.72
C ALA A 483 -3.73 -30.78 39.69
N CYS A 484 -3.37 -30.19 38.55
CA CYS A 484 -3.39 -28.76 38.34
C CYS A 484 -4.82 -28.19 38.35
N ALA A 485 -5.74 -28.83 37.62
CA ALA A 485 -7.14 -28.43 37.57
C ALA A 485 -7.78 -28.41 38.97
N ALA A 486 -7.62 -29.48 39.76
CA ALA A 486 -8.15 -29.57 41.12
C ALA A 486 -7.48 -28.57 42.09
N LYS A 487 -6.23 -28.17 41.83
CA LYS A 487 -5.58 -27.10 42.58
C LYS A 487 -6.24 -25.75 42.26
N TYR A 488 -6.38 -25.42 40.98
CA TYR A 488 -6.91 -24.12 40.57
C TYR A 488 -8.38 -23.98 40.89
N GLU A 489 -9.19 -25.04 40.74
CA GLU A 489 -10.60 -25.02 41.17
C GLU A 489 -10.78 -24.57 42.63
N ARG A 490 -9.82 -24.92 43.51
CA ARG A 490 -9.83 -24.49 44.93
C ARG A 490 -9.31 -23.07 45.15
N GLU A 491 -8.42 -22.59 44.28
CA GLU A 491 -7.73 -21.30 44.42
C GLU A 491 -8.43 -20.17 43.63
N THR A 492 -9.20 -20.49 42.60
CA THR A 492 -9.88 -19.54 41.72
C THR A 492 -11.38 -19.52 42.00
N ALA A 493 -11.83 -18.60 42.86
CA ALA A 493 -13.26 -18.46 43.20
C ALA A 493 -14.15 -17.97 42.03
N ASN A 494 -13.56 -17.42 40.98
CA ASN A 494 -14.27 -16.75 39.88
C ASN A 494 -14.15 -17.48 38.53
N ALA A 495 -13.76 -18.76 38.53
CA ALA A 495 -13.80 -19.60 37.34
C ALA A 495 -14.21 -21.03 37.65
N HIS A 496 -14.87 -21.67 36.70
CA HIS A 496 -15.24 -23.09 36.73
C HIS A 496 -14.19 -23.91 35.98
N VAL A 497 -13.50 -24.82 36.64
CA VAL A 497 -12.44 -25.62 36.03
C VAL A 497 -12.90 -27.07 35.85
N TYR A 498 -12.86 -27.56 34.61
CA TYR A 498 -13.22 -28.92 34.26
C TYR A 498 -11.97 -29.72 33.89
N THR A 499 -11.84 -30.90 34.47
CA THR A 499 -10.71 -31.81 34.18
C THR A 499 -11.06 -32.72 33.01
N GLY A 500 -10.29 -32.63 31.91
CA GLY A 500 -10.45 -33.53 30.76
C GLY A 500 -9.58 -33.15 29.56
N ASP A 501 -9.41 -34.09 28.63
CA ASP A 501 -8.69 -33.88 27.38
C ASP A 501 -9.65 -33.32 26.31
N GLN A 502 -9.24 -32.27 25.60
CA GLN A 502 -10.01 -31.70 24.51
C GLN A 502 -10.10 -32.62 23.26
N ALA A 503 -9.35 -33.73 23.21
CA ALA A 503 -9.52 -34.80 22.23
C ALA A 503 -10.53 -35.88 22.67
N ASP A 504 -10.95 -35.91 23.95
CA ASP A 504 -11.96 -36.87 24.42
C ASP A 504 -13.37 -36.37 24.09
N VAL A 505 -13.94 -36.91 23.01
CA VAL A 505 -15.31 -36.63 22.55
C VAL A 505 -16.34 -36.84 23.67
N ALA A 506 -16.24 -37.93 24.43
CA ALA A 506 -17.22 -38.25 25.46
C ALA A 506 -17.14 -37.24 26.61
N PHE A 507 -15.95 -36.76 26.94
CA PHE A 507 -15.77 -35.66 27.88
C PHE A 507 -16.38 -34.35 27.35
N LEU A 508 -16.07 -33.95 26.11
CA LEU A 508 -16.60 -32.72 25.53
C LEU A 508 -18.12 -32.72 25.43
N GLU A 509 -18.74 -33.85 25.09
CA GLU A 509 -20.20 -33.98 25.05
C GLU A 509 -20.81 -33.84 26.45
N ARG A 510 -20.22 -34.47 27.48
CA ARG A 510 -20.67 -34.29 28.88
C ARG A 510 -20.51 -32.84 29.32
N PHE A 511 -19.35 -32.24 29.08
CA PHE A 511 -19.08 -30.83 29.39
C PHE A 511 -20.09 -29.89 28.70
N ALA A 512 -20.34 -30.10 27.41
CA ALA A 512 -21.30 -29.31 26.65
C ALA A 512 -22.73 -29.43 27.20
N LEU A 513 -23.15 -30.64 27.59
CA LEU A 513 -24.47 -30.89 28.18
C LEU A 513 -24.62 -30.24 29.56
N GLU A 514 -23.60 -30.34 30.41
CA GLU A 514 -23.59 -29.75 31.74
C GLU A 514 -23.62 -28.21 31.67
N THR A 515 -22.78 -27.63 30.82
CA THR A 515 -22.67 -26.17 30.68
C THR A 515 -23.81 -25.53 29.90
N ALA A 516 -24.50 -26.28 29.02
CA ALA A 516 -25.66 -25.80 28.27
C ALA A 516 -26.85 -25.41 29.18
N GLN A 517 -26.95 -25.98 30.39
CA GLN A 517 -27.98 -25.59 31.36
C GLN A 517 -27.87 -24.11 31.78
N GLY A 518 -26.65 -23.57 31.77
CA GLY A 518 -26.36 -22.16 32.02
C GLY A 518 -26.29 -21.30 30.75
N GLY A 519 -26.81 -21.77 29.62
CA GLY A 519 -26.73 -21.07 28.32
C GLY A 519 -25.46 -21.32 27.51
N GLN A 520 -25.47 -20.82 26.27
CA GLN A 520 -24.37 -20.93 25.30
C GLN A 520 -23.23 -19.95 25.60
N PHE A 521 -22.02 -20.25 25.11
CA PHE A 521 -20.84 -19.42 25.28
C PHE A 521 -20.82 -18.25 24.30
N ASP A 522 -20.54 -17.04 24.79
CA ASP A 522 -20.31 -15.88 23.94
C ASP A 522 -18.92 -15.96 23.28
N VAL A 523 -17.93 -16.52 24.00
CA VAL A 523 -16.54 -16.68 23.55
C VAL A 523 -16.02 -18.06 23.93
N ILE A 524 -15.42 -18.77 22.98
CA ILE A 524 -14.59 -19.95 23.25
C ILE A 524 -13.18 -19.68 22.72
N VAL A 525 -12.15 -19.96 23.51
CA VAL A 525 -10.73 -19.87 23.15
C VAL A 525 -10.12 -21.27 23.25
N ASP A 526 -9.53 -21.75 22.17
CA ASP A 526 -8.77 -23.00 22.12
C ASP A 526 -7.27 -22.69 22.16
N ASP A 527 -6.69 -22.80 23.36
CA ASP A 527 -5.29 -22.56 23.70
C ASP A 527 -4.72 -23.77 24.49
N GLY A 528 -5.11 -24.97 24.07
CA GLY A 528 -4.83 -26.21 24.80
C GLY A 528 -3.58 -26.95 24.32
N GLY A 529 -3.72 -28.20 23.87
CA GLY A 529 -2.57 -29.04 23.50
C GLY A 529 -2.05 -28.84 22.07
N HIS A 530 -2.81 -28.11 21.23
CA HIS A 530 -2.49 -27.72 19.85
C HIS A 530 -2.20 -28.86 18.84
N THR A 531 -2.41 -30.14 19.21
CA THR A 531 -2.35 -31.22 18.21
C THR A 531 -3.54 -31.11 17.26
N MET A 532 -3.37 -31.56 16.01
CA MET A 532 -4.45 -31.48 15.01
C MET A 532 -5.69 -32.26 15.43
N GLU A 533 -5.52 -33.38 16.14
CA GLU A 533 -6.63 -34.15 16.70
C GLU A 533 -7.39 -33.34 17.76
N GLN A 534 -6.67 -32.73 18.71
CA GLN A 534 -7.25 -31.91 19.77
C GLN A 534 -8.01 -30.69 19.24
N GLN A 535 -7.39 -29.88 18.37
CA GLN A 535 -8.02 -28.68 17.82
C GLN A 535 -9.22 -29.00 16.92
N LEU A 536 -9.13 -30.04 16.08
CA LEU A 536 -10.25 -30.41 15.20
C LEU A 536 -11.41 -31.00 16.00
N THR A 537 -11.13 -31.80 17.04
CA THR A 537 -12.15 -32.46 17.87
C THR A 537 -12.89 -31.43 18.71
N SER A 538 -12.17 -30.59 19.46
CA SER A 538 -12.76 -29.52 20.26
C SER A 538 -13.56 -28.54 19.41
N LEU A 539 -13.03 -28.07 18.27
CA LEU A 539 -13.77 -27.22 17.35
C LEU A 539 -15.08 -27.87 16.89
N THR A 540 -15.06 -29.16 16.54
CA THR A 540 -16.25 -29.86 16.04
C THR A 540 -17.32 -30.02 17.11
N HIS A 541 -16.93 -30.35 18.34
CA HIS A 541 -17.86 -30.67 19.43
C HIS A 541 -18.31 -29.45 20.25
N LEU A 542 -17.50 -28.38 20.28
CA LEU A 542 -17.82 -27.16 21.03
C LEU A 542 -18.41 -26.04 20.14
N TRP A 543 -18.23 -26.07 18.82
CA TRP A 543 -18.90 -25.09 17.93
C TRP A 543 -20.43 -24.98 18.12
N PRO A 544 -21.17 -26.08 18.37
CA PRO A 544 -22.60 -26.01 18.67
C PRO A 544 -22.94 -25.21 19.93
N THR A 545 -22.03 -25.14 20.92
CA THR A 545 -22.25 -24.44 22.20
C THR A 545 -21.93 -22.95 22.12
N VAL A 546 -21.29 -22.48 21.04
CA VAL A 546 -21.12 -21.06 20.75
C VAL A 546 -22.48 -20.43 20.46
N LYS A 547 -22.75 -19.28 21.06
CA LYS A 547 -23.99 -18.53 20.87
C LYS A 547 -24.07 -17.90 19.47
N PRO A 548 -25.26 -17.72 18.87
CA PRO A 548 -25.42 -16.86 17.70
C PRO A 548 -24.79 -15.48 17.93
N GLY A 549 -23.89 -15.08 17.03
CA GLY A 549 -23.08 -13.86 17.19
C GLY A 549 -21.81 -13.98 18.02
N GLY A 550 -21.66 -15.07 18.77
CA GLY A 550 -20.46 -15.38 19.54
C GLY A 550 -19.29 -15.77 18.64
N ILE A 551 -18.15 -15.98 19.27
CA ILE A 551 -16.88 -16.25 18.58
C ILE A 551 -16.19 -17.51 19.12
N TYR A 552 -15.48 -18.19 18.23
CA TYR A 552 -14.54 -19.27 18.56
C TYR A 552 -13.15 -18.85 18.09
N VAL A 553 -12.20 -18.75 19.00
CA VAL A 553 -10.81 -18.36 18.76
C VAL A 553 -9.94 -19.61 18.85
N ILE A 554 -9.03 -19.79 17.91
CA ILE A 554 -8.07 -20.90 17.88
C ILE A 554 -6.66 -20.30 17.86
N GLU A 555 -5.88 -20.57 18.90
CA GLU A 555 -4.47 -20.14 19.02
C GLU A 555 -3.50 -21.21 18.47
N ASP A 556 -2.24 -20.80 18.33
CA ASP A 556 -1.10 -21.60 17.87
C ASP A 556 -1.28 -22.41 16.58
N LEU A 557 -1.91 -21.82 15.58
CA LEU A 557 -2.17 -22.47 14.28
C LEU A 557 -0.90 -22.80 13.47
N GLN A 558 0.27 -22.29 13.84
CA GLN A 558 1.55 -22.70 13.27
C GLN A 558 1.83 -24.19 13.47
N THR A 559 1.28 -24.82 14.50
CA THR A 559 1.39 -26.27 14.73
C THR A 559 0.74 -27.09 13.61
N SER A 560 -0.18 -26.49 12.83
CA SER A 560 -0.71 -27.09 11.59
C SER A 560 0.37 -27.41 10.56
N TYR A 561 1.58 -26.88 10.72
CA TYR A 561 2.74 -27.15 9.87
C TYR A 561 3.84 -27.95 10.58
N TRP A 562 3.63 -28.41 11.81
CA TRP A 562 4.62 -29.14 12.60
C TRP A 562 4.25 -30.62 12.69
N GLU A 563 5.14 -31.49 12.21
CA GLU A 563 4.85 -32.93 12.13
C GLU A 563 4.60 -33.57 13.51
N GLY A 564 5.29 -33.11 14.56
CA GLY A 564 5.10 -33.58 15.94
C GLY A 564 3.70 -33.32 16.52
N TYR A 565 2.95 -32.37 15.95
CA TYR A 565 1.58 -32.04 16.34
C TYR A 565 0.54 -32.63 15.36
N GLY A 566 0.97 -33.49 14.43
CA GLY A 566 0.11 -34.03 13.36
C GLY A 566 -0.02 -33.13 12.12
N GLY A 567 0.73 -32.04 12.06
CA GLY A 567 0.70 -31.03 11.00
C GLY A 567 1.30 -31.47 9.65
N ASP A 568 1.23 -30.57 8.67
CA ASP A 568 1.73 -30.77 7.31
C ASP A 568 2.79 -29.72 6.89
N PRO A 569 4.09 -29.95 7.16
CA PRO A 569 5.15 -28.96 6.89
C PRO A 569 5.29 -28.56 5.42
N MET A 570 4.94 -29.46 4.50
CA MET A 570 5.05 -29.20 3.06
C MET A 570 3.80 -28.55 2.48
N THR A 571 2.68 -28.51 3.21
CA THR A 571 1.34 -28.04 2.75
C THR A 571 0.73 -28.80 1.56
N THR A 572 1.46 -29.72 0.94
CA THR A 572 1.10 -30.40 -0.30
C THR A 572 0.39 -31.74 -0.06
N ARG A 573 0.41 -32.30 1.16
CA ARG A 573 -0.14 -33.64 1.44
C ARG A 573 -1.65 -33.58 1.55
N ARG A 574 -2.37 -33.88 0.47
CA ARG A 574 -3.85 -33.84 0.44
C ARG A 574 -4.53 -34.71 1.51
N ALA A 575 -3.92 -35.84 1.88
CA ALA A 575 -4.48 -36.76 2.87
C ALA A 575 -4.32 -36.30 4.33
N LYS A 576 -3.49 -35.28 4.60
CA LYS A 576 -3.29 -34.77 5.96
C LYS A 576 -4.39 -33.75 6.29
N HIS A 577 -5.14 -34.04 7.35
CA HIS A 577 -6.13 -33.14 7.93
C HIS A 577 -5.46 -32.29 9.01
N THR A 578 -5.46 -30.97 8.82
CA THR A 578 -4.90 -30.01 9.77
C THR A 578 -5.96 -28.94 10.06
N THR A 579 -5.84 -28.25 11.19
CA THR A 579 -6.75 -27.17 11.58
C THR A 579 -6.83 -26.10 10.50
N VAL A 580 -5.70 -25.63 9.97
CA VAL A 580 -5.68 -24.66 8.86
C VAL A 580 -6.39 -25.19 7.60
N LYS A 581 -6.23 -26.46 7.24
CA LYS A 581 -6.95 -27.04 6.09
C LYS A 581 -8.45 -27.12 6.34
N GLN A 582 -8.88 -27.38 7.57
CA GLN A 582 -10.29 -27.33 7.95
C GLN A 582 -10.84 -25.90 7.81
N LEU A 583 -10.10 -24.89 8.25
CA LEU A 583 -10.48 -23.47 8.08
C LEU A 583 -10.60 -23.08 6.61
N PHE A 584 -9.69 -23.53 5.74
CA PHE A 584 -9.83 -23.31 4.29
C PHE A 584 -11.10 -23.96 3.73
N ARG A 585 -11.48 -25.14 4.21
CA ARG A 585 -12.74 -25.79 3.80
C ARG A 585 -13.96 -25.01 4.29
N VAL A 586 -13.93 -24.45 5.50
CA VAL A 586 -15.00 -23.57 5.99
C VAL A 586 -15.11 -22.31 5.12
N VAL A 587 -13.98 -21.68 4.76
CA VAL A 587 -13.98 -20.52 3.85
C VAL A 587 -14.51 -20.91 2.48
N ASP A 588 -14.09 -22.04 1.91
CA ASP A 588 -14.60 -22.53 0.63
C ASP A 588 -16.11 -22.77 0.68
N ASP A 589 -16.62 -23.36 1.75
CA ASP A 589 -18.04 -23.58 1.98
C ASP A 589 -18.81 -22.25 2.00
N ILE A 590 -18.35 -21.26 2.78
CA ILE A 590 -18.93 -19.90 2.83
C ILE A 590 -18.96 -19.26 1.43
N MET A 591 -17.85 -19.30 0.70
CA MET A 591 -17.72 -18.66 -0.62
C MET A 591 -18.55 -19.34 -1.71
N THR A 592 -18.80 -20.65 -1.56
CA THR A 592 -19.56 -21.43 -2.54
C THR A 592 -21.02 -21.63 -2.16
N GLY A 593 -21.43 -21.22 -0.96
CA GLY A 593 -22.76 -21.52 -0.40
C GLY A 593 -22.97 -23.03 -0.20
N ARG A 594 -21.89 -23.80 -0.03
CA ARG A 594 -21.95 -25.24 0.25
C ARG A 594 -21.87 -25.46 1.75
N ASN A 595 -22.47 -26.56 2.20
CA ASN A 595 -22.43 -26.99 3.60
C ASN A 595 -21.76 -28.36 3.70
N SER A 596 -20.50 -28.45 3.22
CA SER A 596 -19.75 -29.71 3.24
C SER A 596 -19.30 -30.10 4.65
N LEU A 597 -19.16 -29.12 5.55
CA LEU A 597 -18.99 -29.30 6.98
C LEU A 597 -20.26 -28.83 7.72
N THR A 598 -20.65 -29.53 8.77
CA THR A 598 -21.82 -29.16 9.60
C THR A 598 -21.70 -27.74 10.14
N MET A 599 -20.49 -27.36 10.59
CA MET A 599 -20.23 -26.03 11.14
C MET A 599 -20.40 -24.89 10.13
N SER A 600 -20.14 -25.14 8.83
CA SER A 600 -20.19 -24.11 7.79
C SER A 600 -21.56 -23.48 7.63
N ARG A 601 -22.63 -24.17 8.06
CA ARG A 601 -24.02 -23.65 8.03
C ARG A 601 -24.20 -22.38 8.86
N ASP A 602 -23.43 -22.29 9.95
CA ASP A 602 -23.64 -21.29 10.98
C ASP A 602 -22.42 -20.37 11.14
N VAL A 603 -21.38 -20.51 10.31
CA VAL A 603 -20.22 -19.61 10.33
C VAL A 603 -20.51 -18.38 9.47
N LEU A 604 -20.45 -17.20 10.08
CA LEU A 604 -20.59 -15.91 9.41
C LEU A 604 -19.29 -15.48 8.73
N SER A 605 -18.17 -15.58 9.45
CA SER A 605 -16.86 -15.16 8.97
C SER A 605 -15.73 -15.90 9.66
N VAL A 606 -14.61 -16.03 8.95
CA VAL A 606 -13.33 -16.50 9.49
C VAL A 606 -12.32 -15.38 9.31
N ASP A 607 -11.68 -14.95 10.38
CA ASP A 607 -10.62 -13.93 10.38
C ASP A 607 -9.35 -14.51 10.98
N CYS A 608 -8.22 -14.35 10.31
CA CYS A 608 -6.96 -14.99 10.67
C CYS A 608 -5.80 -14.00 10.64
N MET A 609 -4.93 -14.07 11.64
CA MET A 609 -3.61 -13.46 11.62
C MET A 609 -2.53 -14.53 11.85
N ALA A 610 -1.27 -14.11 12.00
CA ALA A 610 -0.22 -15.06 12.31
C ALA A 610 -0.61 -15.86 13.58
N GLU A 611 -0.61 -17.19 13.47
CA GLU A 611 -0.76 -18.13 14.59
C GLU A 611 -2.16 -18.19 15.23
N ILE A 612 -3.14 -17.39 14.82
CA ILE A 612 -4.48 -17.37 15.44
C ILE A 612 -5.59 -17.04 14.44
N CYS A 613 -6.75 -17.70 14.59
CA CYS A 613 -7.97 -17.38 13.83
C CYS A 613 -9.19 -17.26 14.74
N THR A 614 -10.11 -16.40 14.37
CA THR A 614 -11.42 -16.21 15.01
C THR A 614 -12.53 -16.56 14.02
N LEU A 615 -13.43 -17.46 14.40
CA LEU A 615 -14.64 -17.80 13.67
C LEU A 615 -15.82 -17.12 14.37
N GLN A 616 -16.62 -16.37 13.62
CA GLN A 616 -17.83 -15.74 14.14
C GLN A 616 -19.06 -16.54 13.74
N LYS A 617 -19.95 -16.81 14.70
CA LYS A 617 -21.20 -17.53 14.45
C LYS A 617 -22.29 -16.58 13.93
N SER A 618 -23.07 -17.03 12.96
CA SER A 618 -24.20 -16.30 12.38
C SER A 618 -25.26 -16.01 13.43
N GLN A 619 -25.86 -14.83 13.33
CA GLN A 619 -27.01 -14.39 14.16
C GLN A 619 -28.33 -15.03 13.69
N VAL A 620 -28.38 -15.47 12.43
CA VAL A 620 -29.55 -16.09 11.82
C VAL A 620 -29.24 -17.57 11.66
N SER A 621 -29.97 -18.43 12.36
CA SER A 621 -30.02 -19.85 12.02
C SER A 621 -30.64 -19.95 10.62
N GLN A 622 -29.83 -20.30 9.61
CA GLN A 622 -30.31 -20.49 8.24
C GLN A 622 -31.15 -21.76 8.10
#